data_AF-A0A378AVT1-F1
#
_entry.id   AF-A0A378AVT1-F1
#
_cell.length_a   1.000
_cell.length_b   1.000
_cell.length_c   1.000
_cell.angle_alpha   90.00
_cell.angle_beta   90.00
_cell.angle_gamma   90.00
#
_symmetry.space_group_name_H-M   'P 1'
#
loop_
_entity.id
_entity.type
_entity.pdbx_description
1 polymer ?
#
loop_
_entity_poly.entity_id
_entity_poly.type
_entity_poly.pdbx_seq_one_letter_code
_entity_poly.pdbx_strand_id
1 'polypeptide(L)'
;MTTRSSVYSGWRRKTPTPGETFALTSAWQSNMSRQQYGEKFRQVQAYLHSGDCYQVNLAQRFQASYVGDEWQAFRQLNAVNRAPFSAFYSPR
;
A
#
# COMPACT_ATOMS: atom_id res chain seq x y z
N MET A 1 -6.77 19.47 28.38
CA MET A 1 -6.28 20.00 27.09
C MET A 1 -4.95 19.33 26.79
N THR A 2 -4.94 18.31 25.92
CA THR A 2 -3.70 17.59 25.56
C THR A 2 -3.66 17.48 24.04
N THR A 3 -2.62 18.05 23.45
CA THR A 3 -2.44 18.25 22.01
C THR A 3 -2.07 16.94 21.30
N ARG A 4 -2.85 16.61 20.26
CA ARG A 4 -2.61 15.51 19.31
C ARG A 4 -1.49 15.89 18.33
N SER A 5 -0.21 15.74 18.68
CA SER A 5 0.88 16.08 17.75
C SER A 5 2.04 15.08 17.72
N SER A 6 1.76 13.78 17.55
CA SER A 6 2.84 12.81 17.30
C SER A 6 2.38 11.65 16.42
N VAL A 7 2.18 11.91 15.12
CA VAL A 7 1.95 10.83 14.12
C VAL A 7 2.66 11.04 12.77
N TYR A 8 3.45 12.11 12.59
CA TYR A 8 3.95 12.51 11.26
C TYR A 8 5.48 12.59 11.11
N SER A 9 6.27 11.77 11.82
CA SER A 9 7.74 11.83 11.71
C SER A 9 8.37 10.91 10.65
N GLY A 10 7.59 10.11 9.92
CA GLY A 10 8.13 9.02 9.07
C GLY A 10 8.26 9.28 7.57
N TRP A 11 7.67 10.34 7.01
CA TRP A 11 7.66 10.53 5.55
C TRP A 11 8.90 11.30 5.09
N ARG A 12 10.03 10.60 4.93
CA ARG A 12 11.14 11.12 4.10
C ARG A 12 10.66 11.17 2.65
N ARG A 13 10.04 12.29 2.29
CA ARG A 13 9.51 12.56 0.95
C ARG A 13 10.66 12.90 0.01
N LYS A 14 10.80 12.14 -1.07
CA LYS A 14 11.48 12.63 -2.25
C LYS A 14 10.50 13.52 -2.99
N THR A 15 10.94 14.72 -3.36
CA THR A 15 10.20 15.54 -4.31
C THR A 15 10.42 14.90 -5.69
N PRO A 16 9.37 14.49 -6.40
CA PRO A 16 9.55 13.98 -7.74
C PRO A 16 10.08 15.09 -8.64
N THR A 17 11.12 14.79 -9.40
CA THR A 17 11.59 15.65 -10.46
C THR A 17 10.67 15.43 -11.67
N PRO A 18 9.92 16.44 -12.12
CA PRO A 18 9.02 16.26 -13.26
C PRO A 18 9.79 15.81 -14.51
N GLY A 19 9.35 14.73 -15.14
CA GLY A 19 9.93 14.23 -16.39
C GLY A 19 11.05 13.19 -16.26
N GLU A 20 11.45 12.79 -15.06
CA GLU A 20 12.33 11.63 -14.90
C GLU A 20 11.58 10.31 -15.13
N THR A 21 12.18 9.39 -15.90
CA THR A 21 11.59 8.08 -16.18
C THR A 21 11.39 7.28 -14.89
N PHE A 22 10.16 6.84 -14.64
CA PHE A 22 9.82 5.97 -13.54
C PHE A 22 10.46 4.59 -13.71
N ALA A 23 11.14 4.11 -12.66
CA ALA A 23 11.69 2.77 -12.61
C ALA A 23 11.68 2.20 -11.19
N LEU A 24 11.29 0.93 -11.04
CA LEU A 24 11.50 0.19 -9.80
C LEU A 24 12.99 -0.09 -9.61
N THR A 25 13.49 0.12 -8.39
CA THR A 25 14.89 -0.11 -8.00
C THR A 25 15.04 -1.31 -7.06
N SER A 26 13.95 -1.97 -6.71
CA SER A 26 13.96 -3.24 -5.99
C SER A 26 12.85 -4.17 -6.48
N ALA A 27 12.97 -5.46 -6.19
CA ALA A 27 11.86 -6.38 -6.29
C ALA A 27 10.75 -6.00 -5.29
N TRP A 28 9.53 -6.44 -5.59
CA TRP A 28 8.42 -6.37 -4.65
C TRP A 28 8.64 -7.30 -3.46
N GLN A 29 8.31 -6.81 -2.27
CA GLN A 29 8.39 -7.57 -1.03
C GLN A 29 7.05 -7.45 -0.28
N SER A 30 6.50 -8.59 0.15
CA SER A 30 5.34 -8.59 1.04
C SER A 30 5.77 -8.27 2.47
N ASN A 31 4.88 -7.65 3.25
CA ASN A 31 5.07 -7.44 4.68
C ASN A 31 4.90 -8.72 5.52
N MET A 32 4.58 -9.85 4.89
CA MET A 32 4.48 -11.16 5.55
C MET A 32 4.83 -12.31 4.62
N SER A 33 5.28 -13.42 5.19
CA SER A 33 5.50 -14.68 4.48
C SER A 33 4.18 -15.41 4.22
N ARG A 34 4.22 -16.42 3.33
CA ARG A 34 3.07 -17.31 3.08
C ARG A 34 2.60 -18.01 4.35
N GLN A 35 3.53 -18.46 5.19
CA GLN A 35 3.21 -19.12 6.44
C GLN A 35 2.47 -18.17 7.40
N GLN A 36 3.00 -16.95 7.58
CA GLN A 36 2.40 -15.94 8.43
C GLN A 36 0.99 -15.54 7.95
N TYR A 37 0.80 -15.41 6.63
CA TYR A 37 -0.53 -15.19 6.07
C TYR A 37 -1.49 -16.34 6.41
N GLY A 38 -1.04 -17.59 6.25
CA GLY A 38 -1.84 -18.78 6.56
C GLY A 38 -2.22 -18.90 8.04
N GLU A 39 -1.32 -18.54 8.95
CA GLU A 39 -1.60 -18.48 10.39
C GLU A 39 -2.68 -17.45 10.71
N LYS A 40 -2.54 -16.23 10.18
CA LYS A 40 -3.53 -15.16 10.34
C LYS A 40 -4.89 -15.52 9.73
N PHE A 41 -4.87 -16.21 8.59
CA PHE A 41 -6.09 -16.67 7.93
C PHE A 41 -6.84 -17.69 8.80
N ARG A 42 -6.15 -18.67 9.39
CA ARG A 42 -6.78 -19.63 10.32
C ARG A 42 -7.34 -18.93 11.57
N GLN A 43 -6.66 -17.92 12.07
CA GLN A 43 -7.15 -17.12 13.19
C GLN A 43 -8.45 -16.39 12.82
N VAL A 44 -8.52 -15.79 11.62
CA VAL A 44 -9.77 -15.22 11.09
C VAL A 44 -10.88 -16.26 11.04
N GLN A 45 -10.61 -17.46 10.52
CA GLN A 45 -11.62 -18.52 10.49
C GLN A 45 -12.12 -18.90 11.89
N ALA A 46 -11.22 -18.95 12.89
CA ALA A 46 -11.61 -19.21 14.28
C ALA A 46 -12.58 -18.14 14.81
N TYR A 47 -12.34 -16.85 14.52
CA TYR A 47 -13.26 -15.76 14.89
C TYR A 47 -14.61 -15.83 14.18
N LEU A 48 -14.64 -16.35 12.95
CA LEU A 48 -15.90 -16.61 12.26
C LEU A 48 -16.68 -17.76 12.92
N HIS A 49 -15.98 -18.83 13.29
CA HIS A 49 -16.59 -20.01 13.92
C HIS A 49 -17.08 -19.77 15.36
N SER A 50 -16.41 -18.91 16.13
CA SER A 50 -16.85 -18.50 17.47
C SER A 50 -18.06 -17.56 17.44
N GLY A 51 -18.40 -17.00 16.27
CA GLY A 51 -19.47 -16.02 16.12
C GLY A 51 -19.06 -14.58 16.48
N ASP A 52 -17.76 -14.30 16.64
CA ASP A 52 -17.26 -12.95 16.95
C ASP A 52 -17.50 -11.98 15.78
N CYS A 53 -17.49 -12.50 14.56
CA CYS A 53 -17.77 -11.74 13.35
C CYS A 53 -18.26 -12.65 12.21
N TYR A 54 -18.87 -12.05 11.18
CA TYR A 54 -19.34 -12.78 9.99
C TYR A 54 -18.38 -12.68 8.79
N GLN A 55 -17.59 -11.61 8.73
CA GLN A 55 -16.59 -11.40 7.70
C GLN A 55 -15.42 -10.58 8.23
N VAL A 56 -14.21 -10.94 7.83
CA VAL A 56 -12.99 -10.16 8.06
C VAL A 56 -12.25 -10.00 6.73
N ASN A 57 -11.81 -8.77 6.43
CA ASN A 57 -10.93 -8.51 5.30
C ASN A 57 -9.46 -8.54 5.75
N LEU A 58 -8.78 -9.66 5.52
CA LEU A 58 -7.35 -9.82 5.80
C LEU A 58 -6.50 -9.41 4.59
N ALA A 59 -5.72 -8.34 4.74
CA ALA A 59 -4.83 -7.82 3.69
C ALA A 59 -3.34 -8.01 4.01
N GLN A 60 -2.53 -8.01 2.95
CA GLN A 60 -1.07 -7.93 3.00
C GLN A 60 -0.59 -6.74 2.16
N ARG A 61 0.56 -6.17 2.52
CA ARG A 61 1.15 -5.01 1.83
C ARG A 61 2.36 -5.44 1.03
N PHE A 62 2.38 -5.10 -0.26
CA PHE A 62 3.57 -5.19 -1.09
C PHE A 62 4.28 -3.83 -1.15
N GLN A 63 5.61 -3.84 -1.09
CA GLN A 63 6.45 -2.66 -1.18
C GLN A 63 7.62 -2.88 -2.13
N ALA A 64 8.02 -1.82 -2.83
CA ALA A 64 9.24 -1.76 -3.64
C ALA A 64 9.77 -0.32 -3.62
N SER A 65 11.09 -0.17 -3.79
CA SER A 65 11.73 1.13 -4.00
C SER A 65 11.64 1.53 -5.47
N TYR A 66 11.59 2.83 -5.74
CA TYR A 66 11.57 3.38 -7.10
C TYR A 66 12.33 4.72 -7.20
N VAL A 67 12.53 5.15 -8.44
CA VAL A 67 13.01 6.49 -8.83
C VAL A 67 12.13 7.02 -9.98
N GLY A 68 12.22 8.33 -10.24
CA GLY A 68 11.49 9.00 -11.32
C GLY A 68 10.08 9.47 -10.94
N ASP A 69 9.33 9.90 -11.96
CA ASP A 69 8.04 10.58 -11.84
C ASP A 69 6.86 9.60 -11.64
N GLU A 70 6.20 9.66 -10.49
CA GLU A 70 5.05 8.81 -10.16
C GLU A 70 3.84 9.08 -11.06
N TRP A 71 3.76 10.26 -11.68
CA TRP A 71 2.72 10.55 -12.67
C TRP A 71 2.86 9.65 -13.89
N GLN A 72 4.09 9.30 -14.29
CA GLN A 72 4.32 8.37 -15.39
C GLN A 72 3.80 6.96 -15.04
N ALA A 73 4.09 6.48 -13.84
CA ALA A 73 3.57 5.20 -13.34
C ALA A 73 2.04 5.20 -13.27
N PHE A 74 1.44 6.27 -12.73
CA PHE A 74 -0.01 6.42 -12.65
C PHE A 74 -0.67 6.38 -14.02
N ARG A 75 -0.13 7.10 -15.02
CA ARG A 75 -0.69 7.07 -16.38
C ARG A 75 -0.67 5.67 -16.99
N GLN A 76 0.42 4.92 -16.81
CA GLN A 76 0.52 3.53 -17.28
C GLN A 76 -0.51 2.63 -16.57
N LEU A 77 -0.60 2.73 -15.23
CA LEU A 77 -1.55 1.96 -14.44
C LEU A 77 -3.01 2.27 -14.81
N ASN A 78 -3.34 3.54 -15.00
CA ASN A 78 -4.70 3.97 -15.32
C ASN A 78 -5.12 3.55 -16.74
N ALA A 79 -4.18 3.57 -17.70
CA ALA A 79 -4.43 3.09 -19.06
C ALA A 79 -4.78 1.59 -19.10
N VAL A 80 -4.14 0.78 -18.24
CA VAL A 80 -4.39 -0.67 -18.14
C VAL A 80 -5.64 -0.97 -17.32
N ASN A 81 -5.78 -0.40 -16.12
CA ASN A 81 -6.84 -0.75 -15.19
C ASN A 81 -8.19 -0.11 -15.52
N ARG A 82 -8.19 1.11 -16.07
CA ARG A 82 -9.40 1.86 -16.47
C ARG A 82 -10.48 1.92 -15.39
N ALA A 83 -10.06 2.03 -14.11
CA ALA A 83 -10.99 2.01 -12.99
C ALA A 83 -11.86 3.27 -12.97
N PRO A 84 -13.17 3.16 -12.65
CA PRO A 84 -14.09 4.30 -12.64
C PRO A 84 -13.82 5.31 -11.52
N PHE A 85 -13.00 4.94 -10.53
CA PHE A 85 -12.65 5.76 -9.37
C PHE A 85 -11.12 5.87 -9.21
N SER A 86 -10.41 6.18 -10.30
CA SER A 86 -8.96 6.47 -10.26
C SER A 86 -8.68 7.89 -9.76
N ALA A 87 -7.65 8.05 -8.92
CA ALA A 87 -7.18 9.35 -8.44
C ALA A 87 -5.65 9.39 -8.34
N PHE A 88 -5.06 10.55 -8.64
CA PHE A 88 -3.65 10.84 -8.41
C PHE A 88 -3.52 12.03 -7.45
N TYR A 89 -2.76 11.84 -6.37
CA TYR A 89 -2.48 12.87 -5.39
C TYR A 89 -0.97 13.11 -5.34
N SER A 90 -0.53 14.27 -5.84
CA SER A 90 0.87 14.68 -5.71
C SER A 90 1.08 15.28 -4.32
N PRO A 91 2.05 14.78 -3.53
CA PRO A 91 2.40 15.43 -2.28
C PRO A 91 3.03 16.80 -2.58
N ARG A 92 2.38 17.89 -2.16
CA ARG A 92 3.01 19.23 -2.07
C ARG A 92 4.07 19.23 -1.00
#